data_AF-X1KQN9-F1
#
_entry.id   AF-X1KQN9-F1
#
_cell.length_a   1.000
_cell.length_b   1.000
_cell.length_c   1.000
_cell.angle_alpha   90.00
_cell.angle_beta   90.00
_cell.angle_gamma   90.00
#
_symmetry.space_group_name_H-M   'P 1'
#
loop_
_entity.id
_entity.type
_entity.pdbx_description
1 polymer ?
#
loop_
_entity_poly.entity_id
_entity_poly.type
_entity_poly.pdbx_seq_one_letter_code
_entity_poly.pdbx_strand_id
1 'polypeptide(L)'
;MLKEVLILANKKGKAWDFTEEIYNKLVNHSRNSRVYNLGEVEIKKFNDGEIFSKVLTNVRNRTCFYVHDSSMNPQEGLMSLVQVNDALKRSSANKINNVLPYMNYSRQDRMTEPRTPITAKILANIISMEAYGLITADLHNPAITGFYNIPVDNLKGYIPLSKHLKENYSNFLKDAIILAPDVGSAKMAGSYAKR
;
A
#
# COMPACT_ATOMS: atom_id res chain seq x y z
N MET A 1 -28.45 -3.70 4.99
CA MET A 1 -27.90 -3.12 3.73
C MET A 1 -26.53 -3.74 3.51
N LEU A 2 -26.24 -4.29 2.33
CA LEU A 2 -24.92 -4.87 2.02
C LEU A 2 -23.84 -3.79 2.11
N LYS A 3 -22.69 -4.09 2.71
CA LYS A 3 -21.56 -3.15 2.76
C LYS A 3 -20.85 -3.17 1.40
N GLU A 4 -21.00 -2.11 0.62
CA GLU A 4 -20.28 -1.93 -0.63
C GLU A 4 -18.82 -1.52 -0.39
N VAL A 5 -17.92 -2.26 -1.00
CA VAL A 5 -16.48 -2.01 -1.02
C VAL A 5 -16.08 -1.63 -2.44
N LEU A 6 -15.37 -0.50 -2.56
CA LEU A 6 -14.86 -0.02 -3.84
C LEU A 6 -13.34 -0.08 -3.82
N ILE A 7 -12.76 -0.79 -4.77
CA ILE A 7 -11.31 -0.90 -4.94
C ILE A 7 -10.93 -0.01 -6.13
N LEU A 8 -10.03 0.93 -5.89
CA LEU A 8 -9.70 2.03 -6.79
C LEU A 8 -8.23 1.97 -7.16
N ALA A 9 -7.91 2.19 -8.44
CA ALA A 9 -6.54 2.41 -8.90
C ALA A 9 -6.53 3.27 -10.17
N ASN A 10 -5.34 3.78 -10.51
CA ASN A 10 -5.15 4.44 -11.80
C ASN A 10 -5.10 3.40 -12.92
N LYS A 11 -6.07 3.42 -13.84
CA LYS A 11 -6.18 2.47 -14.95
C LYS A 11 -5.00 2.50 -15.92
N LYS A 12 -4.33 3.66 -16.04
CA LYS A 12 -3.13 3.81 -16.87
C LYS A 12 -1.83 3.58 -16.07
N GLY A 13 -1.92 3.33 -14.77
CA GLY A 13 -0.77 3.10 -13.88
C GLY A 13 -0.43 1.62 -13.75
N LYS A 14 0.74 1.33 -13.18
CA LYS A 14 1.23 -0.06 -13.00
C LYS A 14 0.52 -0.82 -11.89
N ALA A 15 -0.23 -0.12 -11.04
CA ALA A 15 -1.01 -0.75 -9.99
C ALA A 15 -2.34 -1.36 -10.50
N TRP A 16 -2.77 -1.07 -11.73
CA TRP A 16 -4.08 -1.50 -12.22
C TRP A 16 -4.23 -3.03 -12.24
N ASP A 17 -3.31 -3.73 -12.90
CA ASP A 17 -3.37 -5.19 -13.04
C ASP A 17 -3.34 -5.89 -11.67
N PHE A 18 -2.52 -5.39 -10.75
CA PHE A 18 -2.48 -5.87 -9.37
C PHE A 18 -3.81 -5.64 -8.64
N THR A 19 -4.46 -4.51 -8.90
CA THR A 19 -5.76 -4.16 -8.32
C THR A 19 -6.88 -5.06 -8.88
N GLU A 20 -6.85 -5.33 -10.19
CA GLU A 20 -7.77 -6.27 -10.83
C GLU A 20 -7.60 -7.69 -10.26
N GLU A 21 -6.37 -8.14 -10.04
CA GLU A 21 -6.12 -9.45 -9.43
C GLU A 21 -6.68 -9.53 -8.01
N ILE A 22 -6.48 -8.49 -7.18
CA ILE A 22 -7.08 -8.40 -5.84
C ILE A 22 -8.61 -8.45 -5.93
N TYR A 23 -9.21 -7.65 -6.82
CA TYR A 23 -10.65 -7.61 -7.01
C TYR A 23 -11.21 -8.98 -7.40
N ASN A 24 -10.63 -9.64 -8.40
CA ASN A 24 -11.05 -10.96 -8.86
C ASN A 24 -10.96 -12.01 -7.74
N LYS A 25 -9.86 -12.01 -6.97
CA LYS A 25 -9.71 -12.90 -5.80
C LYS A 25 -10.80 -12.63 -4.76
N LEU A 26 -11.09 -11.38 -4.44
CA LEU A 26 -12.10 -11.01 -3.44
C LEU A 26 -13.51 -11.39 -3.89
N VAL A 27 -13.87 -11.16 -5.15
CA VAL A 27 -15.18 -11.57 -5.69
C VAL A 27 -15.35 -13.08 -5.63
N ASN A 28 -14.32 -13.85 -6.02
CA ASN A 28 -14.36 -15.31 -6.03
C ASN A 28 -14.38 -15.95 -4.64
N HIS A 29 -13.84 -15.26 -3.62
CA HIS A 29 -13.78 -15.77 -2.23
C HIS A 29 -14.78 -15.12 -1.27
N SER A 30 -15.59 -14.17 -1.74
CA SER A 30 -16.54 -13.43 -0.90
C SER A 30 -17.68 -14.34 -0.44
N ARG A 31 -17.83 -14.53 0.87
CA ARG A 31 -19.03 -15.13 1.47
C ARG A 31 -20.14 -14.07 1.55
N ASN A 32 -21.09 -14.06 0.61
CA ASN A 32 -22.44 -13.43 0.53
C ASN A 32 -22.77 -12.10 1.30
N SER A 33 -21.81 -11.41 1.89
CA SER A 33 -22.03 -10.32 2.87
C SER A 33 -21.48 -8.96 2.43
N ARG A 34 -20.65 -8.94 1.39
CA ARG A 34 -20.06 -7.73 0.82
C ARG A 34 -20.12 -7.80 -0.70
N VAL A 35 -20.40 -6.64 -1.30
CA VAL A 35 -20.32 -6.42 -2.74
C VAL A 35 -19.05 -5.65 -3.02
N TYR A 36 -18.21 -6.19 -3.89
CA TYR A 36 -16.97 -5.57 -4.32
C TYR A 36 -17.18 -4.96 -5.70
N ASN A 37 -16.66 -3.76 -5.91
CA ASN A 37 -16.64 -3.09 -7.20
C ASN A 37 -15.23 -2.59 -7.48
N LEU A 38 -14.86 -2.60 -8.76
CA LEU A 38 -13.66 -1.93 -9.25
C LEU A 38 -14.03 -0.50 -9.66
N GLY A 39 -13.15 0.46 -9.41
CA GLY A 39 -13.34 1.84 -9.85
C GLY A 39 -12.05 2.46 -10.33
N GLU A 40 -12.20 3.49 -11.16
CA GLU A 40 -11.10 4.10 -11.89
C GLU A 40 -10.75 5.46 -11.31
N VAL A 41 -9.46 5.69 -11.19
CA VAL A 41 -8.88 7.02 -10.92
C VAL A 41 -8.12 7.44 -12.17
N GLU A 42 -8.35 8.66 -12.64
CA GLU A 42 -7.50 9.29 -13.64
C GLU A 42 -6.42 10.09 -12.94
N ILE A 43 -5.15 9.87 -13.31
CA ILE A 43 -4.03 10.71 -12.91
C ILE A 43 -3.35 11.21 -14.19
N LYS A 44 -3.17 12.52 -14.30
CA LYS A 44 -2.45 13.15 -15.40
C LYS A 44 -1.53 14.25 -14.90
N LYS A 45 -0.59 14.66 -15.76
CA LYS A 45 0.34 15.75 -15.52
C LYS A 45 0.06 16.86 -16.53
N PHE A 46 -0.09 18.09 -16.07
CA PHE A 46 -0.22 19.26 -16.93
C PHE A 46 1.15 19.69 -17.49
N ASN A 47 1.14 20.61 -18.47
CA ASN A 47 2.36 21.04 -19.17
C ASN A 47 3.38 21.75 -18.26
N ASP A 48 2.92 22.39 -17.19
CA ASP A 48 3.74 23.03 -16.15
C ASP A 48 4.26 22.03 -15.10
N GLY A 49 3.83 20.77 -15.17
CA GLY A 49 4.24 19.70 -14.29
C GLY A 49 3.33 19.44 -13.10
N GLU A 50 2.23 20.19 -12.95
CA GLU A 50 1.25 19.90 -11.90
C GLU A 50 0.55 18.56 -12.12
N ILE A 51 0.33 17.84 -11.03
CA ILE A 51 -0.46 16.60 -11.05
C ILE A 51 -1.93 16.95 -10.89
N PHE A 52 -2.78 16.25 -11.63
CA PHE A 52 -4.22 16.28 -11.48
C PHE A 52 -4.77 14.88 -11.33
N SER A 53 -5.62 14.69 -10.32
CA SER A 53 -6.24 13.41 -10.01
C SER A 53 -7.77 13.54 -9.97
N LYS A 54 -8.48 12.59 -10.59
CA LYS A 54 -9.95 12.55 -10.63
C LYS A 54 -10.46 11.14 -10.39
N VAL A 55 -11.37 10.99 -9.42
CA VAL A 55 -12.09 9.73 -9.19
C VAL A 55 -13.28 9.66 -10.15
N LEU A 56 -13.33 8.61 -11.00
CA LEU A 56 -14.34 8.48 -12.07
C LEU A 56 -15.57 7.69 -11.62
N THR A 57 -15.52 7.07 -10.46
CA THR A 57 -16.59 6.21 -9.94
C THR A 57 -17.32 6.89 -8.76
N ASN A 58 -18.62 6.66 -8.62
CA ASN A 58 -19.35 7.13 -7.44
C ASN A 58 -18.82 6.43 -6.18
N VAL A 59 -18.41 7.23 -5.18
CA VAL A 59 -17.82 6.77 -3.93
C VAL A 59 -18.68 7.07 -2.70
N ARG A 60 -19.83 7.73 -2.87
CA ARG A 60 -20.67 8.22 -1.77
C ARG A 60 -21.09 7.06 -0.87
N ASN A 61 -20.86 7.21 0.44
CA ASN A 61 -21.16 6.23 1.48
C ASN A 61 -20.48 4.85 1.31
N ARG A 62 -19.46 4.74 0.43
CA ARG A 62 -18.73 3.48 0.20
C ARG A 62 -17.47 3.38 1.04
N THR A 63 -17.04 2.14 1.32
CA THR A 63 -15.70 1.88 1.88
C THR A 63 -14.73 1.78 0.71
N CYS A 64 -13.85 2.74 0.57
CA CYS A 64 -12.89 2.83 -0.52
C CYS A 64 -11.53 2.25 -0.10
N PHE A 65 -10.92 1.47 -0.99
CA PHE A 65 -9.54 1.03 -0.93
C PHE A 65 -8.83 1.57 -2.16
N TYR A 66 -7.94 2.54 -1.98
CA TYR A 66 -7.14 3.09 -3.07
C TYR A 66 -5.78 2.40 -3.12
N VAL A 67 -5.54 1.64 -4.19
CA VAL A 67 -4.27 0.97 -4.46
C VAL A 67 -3.38 1.94 -5.23
N HIS A 68 -2.39 2.46 -4.53
CA HIS A 68 -1.45 3.43 -5.07
C HIS A 68 -0.38 2.76 -5.93
N ASP A 69 -0.01 3.40 -7.03
CA ASP A 69 1.15 3.01 -7.82
C ASP A 69 2.45 3.48 -7.14
N SER A 70 3.00 2.61 -6.30
CA SER A 70 4.23 2.89 -5.56
C SER A 70 5.48 2.97 -6.45
N SER A 71 5.37 2.66 -7.75
CA SER A 71 6.47 2.77 -8.72
C SER A 71 6.61 4.17 -9.34
N MET A 72 5.65 5.05 -9.11
CA MET A 72 5.73 6.46 -9.53
C MET A 72 6.94 7.15 -8.91
N ASN A 73 7.38 8.24 -9.55
CA ASN A 73 8.31 9.17 -8.90
C ASN A 73 7.78 9.51 -7.49
N PRO A 74 8.60 9.44 -6.41
CA PRO A 74 8.09 9.56 -5.04
C PRO A 74 7.32 10.85 -4.76
N GLN A 75 7.74 11.98 -5.34
CA GLN A 75 7.07 13.26 -5.15
C GLN A 75 5.73 13.31 -5.88
N GLU A 76 5.68 12.87 -7.14
CA GLU A 76 4.44 12.80 -7.92
C GLU A 76 3.44 11.80 -7.32
N GLY A 77 3.94 10.65 -6.87
CA GLY A 77 3.15 9.63 -6.21
C GLY A 77 2.54 10.12 -4.90
N LEU A 78 3.29 10.88 -4.09
CA LEU A 78 2.74 11.51 -2.89
C LEU A 78 1.66 12.53 -3.25
N MET A 79 1.92 13.40 -4.22
CA MET A 79 0.97 14.44 -4.60
C MET A 79 -0.34 13.84 -5.13
N SER A 80 -0.25 12.82 -5.99
CA SER A 80 -1.43 12.12 -6.50
C SER A 80 -2.20 11.40 -5.39
N LEU A 81 -1.51 10.76 -4.44
CA LEU A 81 -2.15 10.12 -3.28
C LEU A 81 -2.98 11.11 -2.45
N VAL A 82 -2.42 12.27 -2.14
CA VAL A 82 -3.11 13.31 -1.36
C VAL A 82 -4.31 13.86 -2.11
N GLN A 83 -4.17 14.15 -3.41
CA GLN A 83 -5.28 14.62 -4.24
C GLN A 83 -6.41 13.59 -4.35
N VAL A 84 -6.07 12.30 -4.50
CA VAL A 84 -7.08 11.23 -4.55
C VAL A 84 -7.81 11.13 -3.21
N ASN A 85 -7.10 11.20 -2.08
CA ASN A 85 -7.75 11.16 -0.76
C ASN A 85 -8.69 12.35 -0.54
N ASP A 86 -8.27 13.57 -0.89
CA ASP A 86 -9.14 14.75 -0.83
C ASP A 86 -10.36 14.59 -1.76
N ALA A 87 -10.17 14.12 -2.99
CA ALA A 87 -11.28 13.88 -3.93
C ALA A 87 -12.28 12.84 -3.38
N LEU A 88 -11.80 11.76 -2.76
CA LEU A 88 -12.65 10.75 -2.10
C LEU A 88 -13.43 11.34 -0.92
N LYS A 89 -12.75 12.14 -0.09
CA LYS A 89 -13.34 12.80 1.08
C LYS A 89 -14.47 13.74 0.66
N ARG A 90 -14.18 14.66 -0.27
CA ARG A 90 -15.17 15.62 -0.79
C ARG A 90 -16.33 14.96 -1.50
N SER A 91 -16.09 13.80 -2.10
CA SER A 91 -17.12 12.97 -2.73
C SER A 91 -17.90 12.09 -1.74
N SER A 92 -17.75 12.33 -0.43
CA SER A 92 -18.49 11.68 0.65
C SER A 92 -18.23 10.17 0.77
N ALA A 93 -17.00 9.72 0.52
CA ALA A 93 -16.60 8.35 0.86
C ALA A 93 -16.76 8.11 2.38
N ASN A 94 -17.29 6.95 2.77
CA ASN A 94 -17.49 6.61 4.18
C ASN A 94 -16.16 6.31 4.89
N LYS A 95 -15.28 5.57 4.22
CA LYS A 95 -13.92 5.26 4.71
C LYS A 95 -12.94 5.26 3.54
N ILE A 96 -11.77 5.83 3.75
CA ILE A 96 -10.68 5.89 2.76
C ILE A 96 -9.53 5.04 3.30
N ASN A 97 -9.27 3.88 2.71
CA ASN A 97 -8.15 3.03 3.08
C ASN A 97 -7.11 3.09 1.98
N ASN A 98 -5.88 3.46 2.32
CA ASN A 98 -4.79 3.46 1.35
C ASN A 98 -4.12 2.10 1.35
N VAL A 99 -3.83 1.57 0.16
CA VAL A 99 -3.02 0.38 -0.04
C VAL A 99 -1.75 0.84 -0.75
N LEU A 100 -0.65 0.87 0.00
CA LEU A 100 0.68 1.29 -0.47
C LEU A 100 1.61 0.06 -0.45
N PRO A 101 1.68 -0.74 -1.52
CA PRO A 101 2.52 -1.95 -1.56
C PRO A 101 3.97 -1.69 -1.14
N TYR A 102 4.52 -0.54 -1.54
CA TYR A 102 5.82 -0.07 -1.08
C TYR A 102 5.71 1.34 -0.51
N MET A 103 6.24 1.55 0.69
CA MET A 103 6.21 2.86 1.31
C MET A 103 7.47 3.67 1.01
N ASN A 104 7.31 4.67 0.13
CA ASN A 104 8.35 5.65 -0.17
C ASN A 104 8.82 6.37 1.10
N TYR A 105 10.10 6.75 1.11
CA TYR A 105 10.78 7.40 2.24
C TYR A 105 10.79 6.63 3.57
N SER A 106 10.39 5.35 3.58
CA SER A 106 10.49 4.50 4.79
C SER A 106 11.92 4.35 5.33
N ARG A 107 12.94 4.67 4.52
CA ARG A 107 14.36 4.74 4.94
C ARG A 107 14.74 6.02 5.70
N GLN A 108 13.89 7.03 5.70
CA GLN A 108 14.08 8.29 6.44
C GLN A 108 13.15 8.31 7.65
N ASP A 109 13.29 7.29 8.51
CA ASP A 109 12.46 7.00 9.68
C ASP A 109 13.06 7.50 11.00
N ARG A 110 14.26 8.06 10.97
CA ARG A 110 14.93 8.68 12.10
C ARG A 110 15.88 9.77 11.62
N MET A 111 16.27 10.68 12.52
CA MET A 111 17.39 11.58 12.26
C MET A 111 18.69 10.77 12.34
N THR A 112 19.42 10.68 11.24
CA THR A 112 20.78 10.10 11.22
C THR A 112 21.84 11.14 11.57
N GLU A 113 21.55 12.41 11.30
CA GLU A 113 22.43 13.56 11.55
C GLU A 113 21.62 14.75 12.10
N PRO A 114 22.26 15.69 12.84
CA PRO A 114 21.58 16.89 13.30
C PRO A 114 20.95 17.69 12.16
N ARG A 115 19.75 18.25 12.40
CA ARG A 115 19.00 19.10 11.44
C ARG A 115 18.53 18.38 10.16
N THR A 116 18.34 17.07 10.21
CA THR A 116 17.73 16.29 9.12
C THR A 116 16.24 15.99 9.38
N PRO A 117 15.40 15.87 8.34
CA PRO A 117 13.98 15.55 8.51
C PRO A 117 13.75 14.06 8.79
N ILE A 118 12.63 13.75 9.46
CA ILE A 118 12.07 12.39 9.51
C ILE A 118 10.93 12.32 8.48
N THR A 119 11.27 12.14 7.21
CA THR A 119 10.29 12.23 6.11
C THR A 119 9.20 11.15 6.21
N ALA A 120 9.52 9.95 6.72
CA ALA A 120 8.51 8.94 6.99
C ALA A 120 7.42 9.44 7.96
N LYS A 121 7.78 10.25 8.97
CA LYS A 121 6.83 10.85 9.90
C LYS A 121 6.01 11.97 9.25
N ILE A 122 6.61 12.77 8.38
CA ILE A 122 5.90 13.80 7.59
C ILE A 122 4.81 13.15 6.74
N LEU A 123 5.15 12.09 6.00
CA LEU A 123 4.20 11.32 5.20
C LEU A 123 3.09 10.70 6.03
N ALA A 124 3.45 10.14 7.19
CA ALA A 124 2.47 9.56 8.10
C ALA A 124 1.44 10.59 8.56
N ASN A 125 1.90 11.80 8.90
CA ASN A 125 1.01 12.90 9.29
C ASN A 125 0.09 13.30 8.13
N ILE A 126 0.62 13.51 6.92
CA ILE A 126 -0.15 13.91 5.73
C ILE A 126 -1.22 12.86 5.39
N ILE A 127 -0.84 11.58 5.32
CA ILE A 127 -1.77 10.50 4.99
C ILE A 127 -2.86 10.36 6.06
N SER A 128 -2.49 10.51 7.34
CA SER A 128 -3.43 10.43 8.46
C SER A 128 -4.46 11.56 8.50
N MET A 129 -4.33 12.62 7.68
CA MET A 129 -5.31 13.71 7.63
C MET A 129 -6.66 13.24 7.08
N GLU A 130 -6.65 12.41 6.04
CA GLU A 130 -7.87 12.01 5.31
C GLU A 130 -8.11 10.50 5.31
N ALA A 131 -7.06 9.69 5.46
CA ALA A 131 -7.20 8.25 5.45
C ALA A 131 -7.81 7.74 6.76
N TYR A 132 -8.66 6.73 6.65
CA TYR A 132 -9.17 5.94 7.76
C TYR A 132 -8.18 4.82 8.17
N GLY A 133 -7.41 4.30 7.22
CA GLY A 133 -6.46 3.21 7.45
C GLY A 133 -5.42 3.07 6.34
N LEU A 134 -4.35 2.36 6.63
CA LEU A 134 -3.25 2.10 5.70
C LEU A 134 -2.91 0.60 5.69
N ILE A 135 -2.80 0.02 4.49
CA ILE A 135 -2.25 -1.31 4.26
C ILE A 135 -0.94 -1.11 3.49
N THR A 136 0.13 -1.76 3.95
CA THR A 136 1.45 -1.74 3.31
C THR A 136 2.15 -3.07 3.50
N ALA A 137 3.29 -3.30 2.86
CA ALA A 137 4.07 -4.52 3.00
C ALA A 137 5.51 -4.21 3.38
N ASP A 138 6.05 -5.00 4.31
CA ASP A 138 7.46 -5.01 4.72
C ASP A 138 8.08 -3.61 4.90
N LEU A 139 7.46 -2.78 5.74
CA LEU A 139 8.05 -1.50 6.15
C LEU A 139 9.51 -1.69 6.57
N HIS A 140 10.37 -0.78 6.08
CA HIS A 140 11.81 -0.81 6.38
C HIS A 140 12.09 -0.96 7.88
N ASN A 141 11.35 -0.23 8.70
CA ASN A 141 11.32 -0.37 10.14
C ASN A 141 9.87 -0.55 10.60
N PRO A 142 9.50 -1.67 11.24
CA PRO A 142 8.15 -1.87 11.77
C PRO A 142 7.70 -0.78 12.74
N ALA A 143 8.61 -0.08 13.42
CA ALA A 143 8.26 1.03 14.32
C ALA A 143 7.58 2.22 13.61
N ILE A 144 7.74 2.34 12.28
CA ILE A 144 7.07 3.37 11.47
C ILE A 144 5.55 3.30 11.62
N THR A 145 4.95 2.15 11.95
CA THR A 145 3.51 2.07 12.24
C THR A 145 3.09 3.01 13.37
N GLY A 146 3.96 3.26 14.35
CA GLY A 146 3.73 4.20 15.44
C GLY A 146 3.77 5.68 15.02
N PHE A 147 4.14 5.99 13.78
CA PHE A 147 4.07 7.35 13.25
C PHE A 147 2.66 7.76 12.82
N TYR A 148 1.79 6.79 12.57
CA TYR A 148 0.44 7.03 12.06
C TYR A 148 -0.56 7.21 13.21
N ASN A 149 -1.50 8.13 13.03
CA ASN A 149 -2.64 8.30 13.94
C ASN A 149 -3.85 7.46 13.52
N ILE A 150 -3.65 6.52 12.59
CA ILE A 150 -4.65 5.64 11.99
C ILE A 150 -4.17 4.19 12.06
N PRO A 151 -5.06 3.19 12.00
CA PRO A 151 -4.66 1.79 11.91
C PRO A 151 -3.76 1.54 10.69
N VAL A 152 -2.67 0.79 10.90
CA VAL A 152 -1.73 0.39 9.86
C VAL A 152 -1.56 -1.13 9.86
N ASP A 153 -1.92 -1.76 8.76
CA ASP A 153 -1.65 -3.17 8.49
C ASP A 153 -0.34 -3.30 7.70
N ASN A 154 0.74 -3.65 8.39
CA ASN A 154 2.05 -3.93 7.79
C ASN A 154 2.19 -5.43 7.47
N LEU A 155 1.75 -5.81 6.27
CA LEU A 155 1.79 -7.17 5.76
C LEU A 155 3.24 -7.67 5.62
N LYS A 156 3.40 -8.99 5.63
CA LYS A 156 4.72 -9.66 5.56
C LYS A 156 4.85 -10.49 4.30
N GLY A 157 5.74 -10.08 3.40
CA GLY A 157 5.99 -10.75 2.12
C GLY A 157 6.70 -12.10 2.24
N TYR A 158 7.44 -12.33 3.34
CA TYR A 158 8.07 -13.62 3.59
C TYR A 158 7.05 -14.77 3.71
N ILE A 159 5.80 -14.50 4.10
CA ILE A 159 4.76 -15.53 4.24
C ILE A 159 4.42 -16.16 2.87
N PRO A 160 3.95 -15.40 1.87
CA PRO A 160 3.68 -15.95 0.55
C PRO A 160 4.96 -16.42 -0.15
N LEU A 161 6.10 -15.74 0.04
CA LEU A 161 7.35 -16.15 -0.60
C LEU A 161 7.85 -17.50 -0.08
N SER A 162 7.89 -17.71 1.25
CA SER A 162 8.26 -19.00 1.83
C SER A 162 7.32 -20.13 1.37
N LYS A 163 6.01 -19.84 1.26
CA LYS A 163 5.04 -20.82 0.75
C LYS A 163 5.38 -21.22 -0.69
N HIS A 164 5.57 -20.23 -1.57
CA HIS A 164 5.90 -20.46 -2.96
C HIS A 164 7.23 -21.24 -3.13
N LEU A 165 8.27 -20.88 -2.36
CA LEU A 165 9.55 -21.57 -2.40
C LEU A 165 9.41 -23.05 -2.00
N LYS A 166 8.63 -23.35 -0.96
CA LYS A 166 8.38 -24.72 -0.53
C LYS A 166 7.60 -25.54 -1.54
N GLU A 167 6.62 -24.93 -2.19
CA GLU A 167 5.77 -25.62 -3.17
C GLU A 167 6.53 -25.93 -4.48
N ASN A 168 7.43 -25.05 -4.91
CA ASN A 168 8.06 -25.14 -6.23
C ASN A 168 9.53 -25.59 -6.19
N TYR A 169 10.21 -25.44 -5.04
CA TYR A 169 11.65 -25.67 -4.92
C TYR A 169 12.03 -26.51 -3.68
N SER A 170 11.13 -27.38 -3.22
CA SER A 170 11.31 -28.19 -2.00
C SER A 170 12.61 -28.97 -1.94
N ASN A 171 13.06 -29.57 -3.06
CA ASN A 171 14.31 -30.32 -3.10
C ASN A 171 15.54 -29.44 -2.91
N PHE A 172 15.57 -28.25 -3.52
CA PHE A 172 16.65 -27.28 -3.33
C PHE A 172 16.70 -26.79 -1.88
N LEU A 173 15.54 -26.56 -1.27
CA LEU A 173 15.46 -26.03 0.10
C LEU A 173 15.98 -26.98 1.18
N LYS A 174 16.10 -28.29 0.93
CA LYS A 174 16.59 -29.26 1.92
C LYS A 174 18.00 -28.93 2.41
N ASP A 175 18.86 -28.49 1.51
CA ASP A 175 20.27 -28.17 1.76
C ASP A 175 20.56 -26.66 1.61
N ALA A 176 19.53 -25.84 1.44
CA ALA A 176 19.68 -24.40 1.26
C ALA A 176 19.98 -23.69 2.59
N ILE A 177 20.82 -22.66 2.53
CA ILE A 177 21.14 -21.80 3.66
C ILE A 177 20.59 -20.41 3.38
N ILE A 178 19.89 -19.83 4.36
CA ILE A 178 19.45 -18.44 4.30
C ILE A 178 20.58 -17.53 4.78
N LEU A 179 21.01 -16.62 3.93
CA LEU A 179 22.07 -15.65 4.23
C LEU A 179 21.47 -14.25 4.42
N ALA A 180 21.87 -13.58 5.51
CA ALA A 180 21.61 -12.17 5.70
C ALA A 180 22.74 -11.35 5.07
N PRO A 181 22.46 -10.43 4.13
CA PRO A 181 23.50 -9.64 3.47
C PRO A 181 24.15 -8.61 4.42
N ASP A 182 23.43 -8.22 5.48
CA ASP A 182 23.86 -7.24 6.47
C ASP A 182 23.16 -7.49 7.81
N VAL A 183 23.62 -6.81 8.86
CA VAL A 183 23.09 -6.95 10.24
C VAL A 183 21.63 -6.49 10.35
N GLY A 184 21.21 -5.48 9.61
CA GLY A 184 19.82 -4.99 9.59
C GLY A 184 18.86 -6.04 9.02
N SER A 185 19.30 -6.79 8.03
CA SER A 185 18.55 -7.87 7.39
C SER A 185 18.51 -9.18 8.20
N ALA A 186 19.30 -9.31 9.28
CA ALA A 186 19.41 -10.55 10.06
C ALA A 186 18.08 -11.03 10.65
N LYS A 187 17.24 -10.11 11.16
CA LYS A 187 15.91 -10.47 11.70
C LYS A 187 14.97 -11.03 10.62
N MET A 188 15.04 -10.45 9.42
CA MET A 188 14.26 -10.93 8.28
C MET A 188 14.75 -12.31 7.84
N ALA A 189 16.05 -12.50 7.66
CA ALA A 189 16.66 -13.79 7.35
C ALA A 189 16.27 -14.88 8.37
N GLY A 190 16.31 -14.55 9.67
CA GLY A 190 15.85 -15.46 10.72
C GLY A 190 14.35 -15.80 10.63
N SER A 191 13.52 -14.89 10.10
CA SER A 191 12.10 -15.16 9.87
C SER A 191 11.86 -16.12 8.70
N TYR A 192 12.71 -16.05 7.67
CA TYR A 192 12.73 -17.04 6.58
C TYR A 192 13.24 -18.40 7.07
N ALA A 193 14.34 -18.44 7.82
CA ALA A 193 14.95 -19.70 8.29
C ALA A 193 14.06 -20.51 9.24
N LYS A 194 13.15 -19.85 9.98
CA LYS A 194 12.18 -20.53 10.87
C LYS A 194 11.03 -21.21 10.14
N ARG A 195 10.88 -21.00 8.83
CA ARG A 195 9.78 -21.54 8.03
C ARG A 195 10.22 -22.72 7.21
#